data_AF-A0A3B9V193-F1
#
_entry.id   AF-A0A3B9V193-F1
#
_cell.length_a   1.000
_cell.length_b   1.000
_cell.length_c   1.000
_cell.angle_alpha   90.00
_cell.angle_beta   90.00
_cell.angle_gamma   90.00
#
_symmetry.space_group_name_H-M   'P 1'
#
loop_
_entity.id
_entity.type
_entity.pdbx_description
1 polymer ?
#
loop_
_entity_poly.entity_id
_entity_poly.type
_entity_poly.pdbx_seq_one_letter_code
_entity_poly.pdbx_strand_id
1 'polypeptide(L)'
;AGRLAGFLAALWLVENPDIAIWNRYLLTDSLYISSLVITLWAWHRAVIRWKPVLLVAAVMLLLWTMTIRPNGWILLPLMVLFLAFRLGAWKAVLTVALPGIVLLVVAVLLLKPLQSGIQNENPMDFLSKGIVIWDYDAWNREMPPTEMNSTSDWRNIGSYAMRYPVETLTLVAARVGIVLARVRPYYPWQMNLRIGIRYTVMYGLLLLGLIWYWRHLAVKLLVAAIVLHLGVVGLTVASWDGRFLTHFFPLIAVLAGAGAAEWGRRWYQGRDR
;
A
#
# COMPACT_ATOMS: atom_id res chain seq x y z
N ALA A 1 -16.95 -5.22 14.95
CA ALA A 1 -15.77 -5.76 15.63
C ALA A 1 -15.39 -5.04 16.95
N GLY A 2 -15.73 -3.75 17.13
CA GLY A 2 -15.68 -3.11 18.47
C GLY A 2 -14.27 -2.87 19.03
N ARG A 3 -14.17 -2.70 20.36
CA ARG A 3 -12.90 -2.40 21.05
C ARG A 3 -11.88 -3.55 20.96
N LEU A 4 -12.35 -4.80 21.03
CA LEU A 4 -11.50 -5.99 20.94
C LEU A 4 -10.70 -6.03 19.64
N ALA A 5 -11.32 -5.68 18.51
CA ALA A 5 -10.62 -5.63 17.23
C ALA A 5 -9.49 -4.60 17.20
N GLY A 6 -9.71 -3.43 17.82
CA GLY A 6 -8.68 -2.40 17.95
C GLY A 6 -7.52 -2.86 18.84
N PHE A 7 -7.82 -3.54 19.95
CA PHE A 7 -6.81 -4.14 20.82
C PHE A 7 -5.97 -5.20 20.09
N LEU A 8 -6.62 -6.14 19.39
CA LEU A 8 -5.93 -7.18 18.62
C LEU A 8 -5.09 -6.60 17.47
N ALA A 9 -5.57 -5.54 16.81
CA ALA A 9 -4.81 -4.81 15.80
C ALA A 9 -3.56 -4.14 16.40
N ALA A 10 -3.69 -3.53 17.58
CA ALA A 10 -2.55 -2.95 18.29
C ALA A 10 -1.53 -4.02 18.72
N LEU A 11 -2.00 -5.20 19.16
CA LEU A 11 -1.13 -6.32 19.49
C LEU A 11 -0.29 -6.75 18.26
N TRP A 12 -0.91 -6.89 17.08
CA TRP A 12 -0.19 -7.19 15.84
C TRP A 12 0.90 -6.15 15.51
N LEU A 13 0.63 -4.88 15.81
CA LEU A 13 1.55 -3.76 15.60
C LEU A 13 2.74 -3.81 16.56
N VAL A 14 2.48 -3.99 17.85
CA VAL A 14 3.52 -4.00 18.91
C VAL A 14 4.41 -5.23 18.80
N GLU A 15 3.83 -6.38 18.49
CA GLU A 15 4.57 -7.63 18.31
C GLU A 15 5.40 -7.64 17.02
N ASN A 16 5.28 -6.64 16.14
CA ASN A 16 6.03 -6.61 14.88
C ASN A 16 7.46 -6.09 15.12
N PRO A 17 8.48 -6.95 15.05
CA PRO A 17 9.85 -6.55 15.37
C PRO A 17 10.37 -5.48 14.40
N ASP A 18 9.93 -5.47 13.14
CA ASP A 18 10.36 -4.47 12.18
C ASP A 18 9.85 -3.09 12.57
N ILE A 19 8.60 -2.99 13.02
CA ILE A 19 8.04 -1.71 13.47
C ILE A 19 8.81 -1.22 14.70
N ALA A 20 9.16 -2.12 15.63
CA ALA A 20 10.00 -1.77 16.78
C ALA A 20 11.40 -1.30 16.36
N ILE A 21 12.04 -1.98 15.40
CA ILE A 21 13.35 -1.62 14.87
C ILE A 21 13.29 -0.24 14.20
N TRP A 22 12.35 -0.01 13.30
CA TRP A 22 12.24 1.26 12.57
C TRP A 22 11.82 2.43 13.45
N ASN A 23 11.07 2.18 14.52
CA ASN A 23 10.75 3.19 15.54
C ASN A 23 11.95 3.63 16.38
N ARG A 24 13.04 2.83 16.43
CA ARG A 24 14.25 3.19 17.16
C ARG A 24 15.13 4.18 16.39
N TYR A 25 14.98 4.25 15.07
CA TYR A 25 15.75 5.15 14.22
C TYR A 25 14.96 6.43 13.92
N LEU A 26 15.66 7.57 13.80
CA LEU A 26 15.07 8.84 13.36
C LEU A 26 14.84 8.80 11.84
N LEU A 27 13.80 8.07 11.44
CA LEU A 27 13.38 7.88 10.05
C LEU A 27 11.92 8.29 9.86
N THR A 28 11.52 8.49 8.60
CA THR A 28 10.18 8.97 8.25
C THR A 28 9.08 7.91 8.40
N ASP A 29 9.41 6.64 8.63
CA ASP A 29 8.43 5.54 8.61
C ASP A 29 7.46 5.61 9.76
N SER A 30 7.95 5.72 10.99
CA SER A 30 7.10 5.76 12.19
C SER A 30 6.11 6.92 12.12
N LEU A 31 6.60 8.07 11.65
CA LEU A 31 5.81 9.26 11.42
C LEU A 31 4.78 9.04 10.31
N TYR A 32 5.19 8.43 9.19
CA TYR A 32 4.30 8.12 8.06
C TYR A 32 3.23 7.09 8.43
N ILE A 33 3.60 5.98 9.06
CA ILE A 33 2.73 4.90 9.52
C ILE A 33 1.64 5.45 10.45
N SER A 34 2.04 6.25 11.44
CA SER A 34 1.10 6.87 12.38
C SER A 34 0.20 7.90 11.69
N SER A 35 0.77 8.77 10.87
CA SER A 35 0.03 9.81 10.14
C SER A 35 -0.94 9.21 9.13
N LEU A 36 -0.61 8.08 8.50
CA LEU A 36 -1.48 7.33 7.59
C LEU A 36 -2.74 6.84 8.32
N VAL A 37 -2.58 6.17 9.47
CA VAL A 37 -3.72 5.67 10.25
C VAL A 37 -4.62 6.82 10.70
N ILE A 38 -4.03 7.90 11.23
CA ILE A 38 -4.76 9.08 11.70
C ILE A 38 -5.49 9.77 10.53
N THR A 39 -4.83 9.92 9.38
CA THR A 39 -5.42 10.52 8.17
C THR A 39 -6.60 9.72 7.66
N LEU A 40 -6.47 8.40 7.53
CA LEU A 40 -7.58 7.54 7.08
C LEU A 40 -8.76 7.57 8.05
N TRP A 41 -8.47 7.57 9.35
CA TRP A 41 -9.50 7.70 10.38
C TRP A 41 -10.20 9.07 10.33
N ALA A 42 -9.43 10.16 10.29
CA ALA A 42 -9.96 11.52 10.26
C ALA A 42 -10.80 11.74 8.99
N TRP A 43 -10.30 11.31 7.83
CA TRP A 43 -11.02 11.37 6.56
C TRP A 43 -12.34 10.62 6.60
N HIS A 44 -12.31 9.35 7.03
CA HIS A 44 -13.52 8.54 7.19
C HIS A 44 -14.54 9.20 8.12
N ARG A 45 -14.08 9.79 9.24
CA ARG A 45 -14.95 10.47 10.23
C ARG A 45 -15.53 11.77 9.68
N ALA A 46 -14.73 12.55 8.97
CA ALA A 46 -15.15 13.80 8.33
C ALA A 46 -16.22 13.54 7.27
N VAL A 47 -15.98 12.57 6.39
CA VAL A 47 -16.87 12.24 5.27
C VAL A 47 -18.18 11.59 5.72
N ILE A 48 -18.16 10.75 6.76
CA ILE A 48 -19.39 10.14 7.27
C ILE A 48 -20.26 11.15 8.03
N ARG A 49 -19.64 12.03 8.82
CA ARG A 49 -20.37 12.98 9.68
C ARG A 49 -20.69 14.31 9.00
N TRP A 50 -20.11 14.59 7.83
CA TRP A 50 -20.27 15.85 7.11
C TRP A 50 -20.01 17.09 7.97
N LYS A 51 -18.95 17.06 8.80
CA LYS A 51 -18.57 18.21 9.64
C LYS A 51 -17.43 18.99 8.97
N PRO A 52 -17.61 20.29 8.66
CA PRO A 52 -16.61 21.07 7.92
C PRO A 52 -15.28 21.19 8.68
N VAL A 53 -15.32 21.36 10.01
CA VAL A 53 -14.12 21.40 10.84
C VAL A 53 -13.32 20.09 10.77
N LEU A 54 -14.01 18.94 10.78
CA LEU A 54 -13.34 17.64 10.62
C LEU A 54 -12.78 17.46 9.22
N LEU A 55 -13.45 18.01 8.20
CA LEU A 55 -12.97 17.96 6.82
C LEU A 55 -11.69 18.79 6.64
N VAL A 56 -11.65 20.02 7.17
CA VAL A 56 -10.44 20.85 7.15
C VAL A 56 -9.29 20.15 7.87
N ALA A 57 -9.53 19.61 9.06
CA ALA A 57 -8.53 18.84 9.80
C ALA A 57 -8.04 17.61 9.01
N ALA A 58 -8.95 16.87 8.37
CA ALA A 58 -8.60 15.72 7.54
C ALA A 58 -7.80 16.10 6.30
N VAL A 59 -8.10 17.23 5.65
CA VAL A 59 -7.32 17.76 4.51
C VAL A 59 -5.93 18.18 4.98
N MET A 60 -5.79 18.87 6.11
CA MET A 60 -4.48 19.25 6.64
C MET A 60 -3.63 18.03 6.99
N LEU A 61 -4.23 17.01 7.61
CA LEU A 61 -3.57 15.74 7.90
C LEU A 61 -3.17 14.98 6.63
N LEU A 62 -4.00 15.02 5.59
CA LEU A 62 -3.69 14.45 4.28
C LEU A 62 -2.47 15.13 3.67
N LEU A 63 -2.47 16.47 3.60
CA LEU A 63 -1.35 17.25 3.06
C LEU A 63 -0.06 16.98 3.84
N TRP A 64 -0.15 16.95 5.17
CA TRP A 64 0.96 16.56 6.04
C TRP A 64 1.47 15.15 5.73
N THR A 65 0.58 14.16 5.63
CA THR A 65 1.00 12.77 5.38
C THR A 65 1.65 12.61 4.01
N MET A 66 1.20 13.39 3.02
CA MET A 66 1.76 13.42 1.68
C MET A 66 3.20 13.96 1.64
N THR A 67 3.58 14.88 2.55
CA THR A 67 4.93 15.47 2.55
C THR A 67 5.97 14.62 3.29
N ILE A 68 5.56 13.69 4.15
CA ILE A 68 6.49 12.86 4.93
C ILE A 68 7.33 11.94 4.03
N ARG A 69 6.76 11.44 2.92
CA ARG A 69 7.45 10.52 1.99
C ARG A 69 7.09 10.81 0.54
N PRO A 70 7.99 10.52 -0.42
CA PRO A 70 7.70 10.65 -1.85
C PRO A 70 6.44 9.88 -2.26
N ASN A 71 6.23 8.66 -1.75
CA ASN A 71 5.05 7.85 -2.09
C ASN A 71 3.75 8.30 -1.40
N GLY A 72 3.79 9.33 -0.55
CA GLY A 72 2.61 9.83 0.17
C GLY A 72 1.51 10.38 -0.75
N TRP A 73 1.87 10.78 -1.97
CA TRP A 73 0.92 11.35 -2.94
C TRP A 73 -0.24 10.41 -3.30
N ILE A 74 -0.08 9.08 -3.15
CA ILE A 74 -1.13 8.09 -3.46
C ILE A 74 -2.39 8.26 -2.61
N LEU A 75 -2.29 8.96 -1.48
CA LEU A 75 -3.43 9.21 -0.61
C LEU A 75 -4.42 10.21 -1.22
N LEU A 76 -3.96 11.13 -2.07
CA LEU A 76 -4.85 12.10 -2.72
C LEU A 76 -5.87 11.42 -3.65
N PRO A 77 -5.48 10.62 -4.67
CA PRO A 77 -6.45 9.93 -5.50
C PRO A 77 -7.33 8.97 -4.69
N LEU A 78 -6.78 8.31 -3.66
CA LEU A 78 -7.57 7.48 -2.74
C LEU A 78 -8.69 8.26 -2.06
N MET A 79 -8.36 9.42 -1.47
CA MET A 79 -9.31 10.26 -0.74
C MET A 79 -10.40 10.83 -1.66
N VAL A 80 -10.01 11.26 -2.86
CA VAL A 80 -10.92 11.79 -3.90
C VAL A 80 -11.88 10.69 -4.37
N LEU A 81 -11.36 9.51 -4.74
CA LEU A 81 -12.17 8.37 -5.17
C LEU A 81 -13.13 7.91 -4.06
N PHE A 82 -12.66 7.90 -2.82
CA PHE A 82 -13.50 7.56 -1.67
C PHE A 82 -14.66 8.54 -1.48
N LEU A 83 -14.40 9.84 -1.58
CA LEU A 83 -15.43 10.87 -1.49
C LEU A 83 -16.43 10.76 -2.65
N ALA A 84 -15.93 10.54 -3.87
CA ALA A 84 -16.74 10.31 -5.07
C ALA A 84 -17.72 9.15 -4.90
N PHE A 85 -17.18 8.01 -4.45
CA PHE A 85 -17.93 6.80 -4.21
C PHE A 85 -19.01 7.03 -3.16
N ARG A 86 -18.68 7.74 -2.08
CA ARG A 86 -19.65 8.07 -1.03
C ARG A 86 -20.78 8.99 -1.51
N LEU A 87 -20.46 9.94 -2.39
CA LEU A 87 -21.41 10.92 -2.93
C LEU A 87 -22.26 10.38 -4.09
N GLY A 88 -21.98 9.17 -4.60
CA GLY A 88 -22.59 8.68 -5.84
C GLY A 88 -22.15 9.46 -7.08
N ALA A 89 -21.14 10.34 -6.94
CA ALA A 89 -20.65 11.24 -7.97
C ALA A 89 -19.54 10.61 -8.82
N TRP A 90 -19.56 9.28 -8.99
CA TRP A 90 -18.52 8.55 -9.72
C TRP A 90 -18.31 9.06 -11.14
N LYS A 91 -19.42 9.42 -11.83
CA LYS A 91 -19.36 10.03 -13.16
C LYS A 91 -18.59 11.35 -13.15
N ALA A 92 -18.84 12.22 -12.18
CA ALA A 92 -18.14 13.51 -12.04
C ALA A 92 -16.65 13.33 -11.71
N VAL A 93 -16.30 12.27 -10.99
CA VAL A 93 -14.90 11.96 -10.69
C VAL A 93 -14.15 11.37 -11.88
N LEU A 94 -14.81 10.58 -12.71
CA LEU A 94 -14.22 10.16 -13.99
C LEU A 94 -14.07 11.33 -14.97
N THR A 95 -14.98 12.31 -14.98
CA THR A 95 -14.97 13.40 -15.96
C THR A 95 -14.20 14.65 -15.52
N VAL A 96 -14.04 14.89 -14.21
CA VAL A 96 -13.41 16.12 -13.68
C VAL A 96 -12.20 15.81 -12.81
N ALA A 97 -12.35 14.94 -11.82
CA ALA A 97 -11.30 14.71 -10.83
C ALA A 97 -10.16 13.85 -11.36
N LEU A 98 -10.43 12.82 -12.16
CA LEU A 98 -9.41 11.98 -12.78
C LEU A 98 -8.58 12.78 -13.81
N PRO A 99 -9.18 13.54 -14.75
CA PRO A 99 -8.41 14.45 -15.61
C PRO A 99 -7.67 15.50 -14.81
N GLY A 100 -8.22 16.04 -13.72
CA GLY A 100 -7.54 16.99 -12.84
C GLY A 100 -6.33 16.38 -12.11
N ILE A 101 -6.44 15.14 -11.62
CA ILE A 101 -5.33 14.39 -11.02
C ILE A 101 -4.30 14.05 -12.08
N VAL A 102 -4.70 13.61 -13.27
CA VAL A 102 -3.80 13.35 -14.40
C VAL A 102 -3.10 14.65 -14.80
N LEU A 103 -3.81 15.77 -14.89
CA LEU A 103 -3.23 17.07 -15.20
C LEU A 103 -2.29 17.56 -14.12
N LEU A 104 -2.61 17.34 -12.84
CA LEU A 104 -1.72 17.64 -11.72
C LEU A 104 -0.46 16.77 -11.77
N VAL A 105 -0.62 15.46 -12.00
CA VAL A 105 0.51 14.54 -12.16
C VAL A 105 1.35 14.95 -13.37
N VAL A 106 0.74 15.26 -14.51
CA VAL A 106 1.45 15.76 -15.70
C VAL A 106 2.15 17.08 -15.40
N ALA A 107 1.49 18.05 -14.76
CA ALA A 107 2.09 19.33 -14.38
C ALA A 107 3.27 19.14 -13.42
N VAL A 108 3.16 18.22 -12.45
CA VAL A 108 4.23 17.84 -11.52
C VAL A 108 5.36 17.12 -12.26
N LEU A 109 5.05 16.23 -13.21
CA LEU A 109 6.03 15.54 -14.06
C LEU A 109 6.70 16.47 -15.07
N LEU A 110 6.15 17.64 -15.36
CA LEU A 110 6.78 18.68 -16.18
C LEU A 110 7.78 19.54 -15.38
N LEU A 111 7.81 19.42 -14.05
CA LEU A 111 8.81 20.09 -13.21
C LEU A 111 10.17 19.38 -13.36
N LYS A 112 11.16 20.09 -13.92
CA LYS A 112 12.53 19.57 -14.16
C LYS A 112 13.18 18.89 -12.95
N PRO A 113 13.05 19.39 -11.69
CA PRO A 113 13.64 18.73 -10.52
C PRO A 113 13.04 17.36 -10.21
N LEU A 114 11.78 17.12 -10.59
CA LEU A 114 11.14 15.81 -10.46
C LEU A 114 11.52 14.88 -11.62
N GLN A 115 11.68 15.42 -12.83
CA GLN A 115 12.18 14.65 -13.97
C GLN A 115 13.58 14.09 -13.67
N SER A 116 14.47 14.88 -13.07
CA SER A 116 15.80 14.39 -12.66
C SER A 116 15.72 13.35 -11.54
N GLY A 117 14.79 13.50 -10.58
CA GLY A 117 14.55 12.48 -9.55
C GLY A 117 14.05 11.14 -10.11
N ILE A 118 13.11 11.17 -11.06
CA ILE A 118 12.58 9.98 -11.72
C ILE A 118 13.62 9.34 -12.65
N GLN A 119 14.42 10.16 -13.34
CA GLN A 119 15.52 9.66 -14.18
C GLN A 119 16.62 9.00 -13.34
N ASN A 120 16.89 9.49 -12.13
CA ASN A 120 17.83 8.86 -11.20
C ASN A 120 17.34 7.49 -10.69
N GLU A 121 16.03 7.32 -10.53
CA GLU A 121 15.38 6.06 -10.13
C GLU A 121 15.06 5.14 -11.33
N ASN A 122 15.43 5.53 -12.56
CA ASN A 122 15.21 4.86 -13.85
C ASN A 122 14.23 3.64 -13.84
N PRO A 123 12.90 3.89 -13.78
CA PRO A 123 11.93 2.80 -13.64
C PRO A 123 11.88 1.85 -14.85
N MET A 124 12.31 2.32 -16.02
CA MET A 124 12.46 1.50 -17.22
C MET A 124 13.63 0.52 -17.07
N ASP A 125 14.69 0.90 -16.37
CA ASP A 125 15.80 0.00 -16.03
C ASP A 125 15.31 -1.13 -15.11
N PHE A 126 14.48 -0.82 -14.10
CA PHE A 126 13.94 -1.84 -13.21
C PHE A 126 13.02 -2.81 -13.94
N LEU A 127 12.22 -2.28 -14.86
CA LEU A 127 11.31 -3.07 -15.68
C LEU A 127 12.08 -3.96 -16.67
N SER A 128 13.00 -3.40 -17.45
CA SER A 128 13.75 -4.13 -18.49
C SER A 128 14.77 -5.12 -17.93
N LYS A 129 15.32 -4.88 -16.75
CA LYS A 129 16.20 -5.84 -16.04
C LYS A 129 15.42 -6.83 -15.18
N GLY A 130 14.10 -6.69 -15.08
CA GLY A 130 13.27 -7.57 -14.26
C GLY A 130 13.62 -7.58 -12.78
N ILE A 131 14.04 -6.43 -12.24
CA ILE A 131 14.48 -6.29 -10.86
C ILE A 131 13.29 -6.51 -9.93
N VAL A 132 13.38 -7.50 -9.04
CA VAL A 132 12.35 -7.77 -8.04
C VAL A 132 12.68 -7.10 -6.71
N ILE A 133 13.90 -7.28 -6.22
CA ILE A 133 14.39 -6.68 -4.97
C ILE A 133 15.47 -5.66 -5.34
N TRP A 134 15.37 -4.46 -4.77
CA TRP A 134 16.39 -3.43 -4.93
C TRP A 134 17.76 -3.95 -4.50
N ASP A 135 18.77 -3.79 -5.36
CA ASP A 135 20.16 -4.14 -5.08
C ASP A 135 20.38 -5.62 -4.70
N TYR A 136 19.55 -6.52 -5.24
CA TYR A 136 19.68 -7.95 -4.99
C TYR A 136 19.16 -8.80 -6.16
N ASP A 137 20.06 -9.59 -6.75
CA ASP A 137 19.76 -10.26 -8.03
C ASP A 137 18.92 -11.53 -7.89
N ALA A 138 18.90 -12.17 -6.71
CA ALA A 138 18.14 -13.41 -6.60
C ALA A 138 16.64 -13.13 -6.70
N TRP A 139 15.98 -13.93 -7.54
CA TRP A 139 14.58 -13.83 -7.95
C TRP A 139 14.25 -12.72 -8.93
N ASN A 140 15.25 -12.02 -9.49
CA ASN A 140 15.03 -11.22 -10.69
C ASN A 140 14.45 -12.09 -11.81
N ARG A 141 13.65 -11.47 -12.67
CA ARG A 141 13.01 -12.15 -13.79
C ARG A 141 13.76 -11.82 -15.08
N GLU A 142 13.89 -12.82 -15.93
CA GLU A 142 14.30 -12.57 -17.31
C GLU A 142 13.19 -11.81 -18.02
N MET A 143 13.56 -10.71 -18.67
CA MET A 143 12.64 -9.81 -19.34
C MET A 143 13.02 -9.68 -20.82
N PRO A 144 12.05 -9.58 -21.73
CA PRO A 144 12.34 -9.40 -23.15
C PRO A 144 13.20 -8.15 -23.40
N PRO A 145 14.21 -8.24 -24.28
CA PRO A 145 15.09 -7.11 -24.56
C PRO A 145 14.30 -5.96 -25.20
N THR A 146 14.58 -4.73 -24.76
CA THR A 146 14.10 -3.52 -25.43
C THR A 146 14.88 -3.29 -26.72
N GLU A 147 14.22 -3.39 -27.88
CA GLU A 147 14.77 -2.96 -29.19
C GLU A 147 14.97 -1.43 -29.27
N MET A 148 14.46 -0.67 -28.28
CA MET A 148 14.56 0.78 -28.23
C MET A 148 15.94 1.19 -27.69
N ASN A 149 16.69 1.96 -28.48
CA ASN A 149 18.03 2.51 -28.19
C ASN A 149 18.12 3.42 -26.94
N SER A 150 17.09 3.46 -26.09
CA SER A 150 17.05 4.20 -24.84
C SER A 150 16.37 3.35 -23.77
N THR A 151 17.15 2.50 -23.10
CA THR A 151 16.73 1.75 -21.90
C THR A 151 16.40 2.65 -20.71
N SER A 152 16.68 3.95 -20.81
CA SER A 152 16.47 4.96 -19.77
C SER A 152 15.24 5.84 -19.96
N ASP A 153 14.50 5.73 -21.07
CA ASP A 153 13.30 6.56 -21.27
C ASP A 153 12.07 5.92 -20.63
N TRP A 154 11.71 6.44 -19.45
CA TRP A 154 10.52 6.04 -18.69
C TRP A 154 9.20 6.19 -19.49
N ARG A 155 9.17 7.02 -20.54
CA ARG A 155 7.99 7.19 -21.40
C ARG A 155 7.62 5.91 -22.15
N ASN A 156 8.58 5.00 -22.34
CA ASN A 156 8.38 3.73 -23.04
C ASN A 156 7.84 2.61 -22.13
N ILE A 157 7.64 2.85 -20.84
CA ILE A 157 7.10 1.83 -19.91
C ILE A 157 5.73 1.35 -20.37
N GLY A 158 4.86 2.27 -20.83
CA GLY A 158 3.52 1.94 -21.29
C GLY A 158 3.53 1.05 -22.54
N SER A 159 4.34 1.41 -23.54
CA SER A 159 4.46 0.62 -24.77
C SER A 159 5.13 -0.73 -24.52
N TYR A 160 6.14 -0.80 -23.65
CA TYR A 160 6.77 -2.05 -23.23
C TYR A 160 5.78 -2.97 -22.52
N ALA A 161 5.02 -2.46 -21.55
CA ALA A 161 4.02 -3.23 -20.81
C ALA A 161 2.89 -3.74 -21.71
N MET A 162 2.50 -2.97 -22.74
CA MET A 162 1.51 -3.40 -23.74
C MET A 162 2.06 -4.46 -24.70
N ARG A 163 3.36 -4.41 -25.03
CA ARG A 163 4.02 -5.41 -25.90
C ARG A 163 4.28 -6.72 -25.16
N TYR A 164 4.62 -6.66 -23.87
CA TYR A 164 4.97 -7.80 -23.02
C TYR A 164 4.12 -7.84 -21.73
N PRO A 165 2.79 -8.03 -21.84
CA PRO A 165 1.87 -7.89 -20.72
C PRO A 165 2.03 -9.01 -19.68
N VAL A 166 2.37 -10.23 -20.11
CA VAL A 166 2.52 -11.38 -19.21
C VAL A 166 3.79 -11.25 -18.39
N GLU A 167 4.90 -10.92 -19.03
CA GLU A 167 6.21 -10.72 -18.39
C GLU A 167 6.13 -9.57 -17.40
N THR A 168 5.53 -8.45 -17.81
CA THR A 168 5.29 -7.31 -16.92
C THR A 168 4.41 -7.68 -15.73
N LEU A 169 3.31 -8.40 -15.94
CA LEU A 169 2.41 -8.81 -14.86
C LEU A 169 3.07 -9.79 -13.89
N THR A 170 3.87 -10.74 -14.40
CA THR A 170 4.61 -11.69 -13.55
C THR A 170 5.69 -10.99 -12.73
N LEU A 171 6.36 -9.97 -13.26
CA LEU A 171 7.29 -9.13 -12.53
C LEU A 171 6.61 -8.34 -11.41
N VAL A 172 5.49 -7.67 -11.73
CA VAL A 172 4.66 -6.96 -10.74
C VAL A 172 4.19 -7.91 -9.64
N ALA A 173 3.71 -9.10 -10.01
CA ALA A 173 3.28 -10.13 -9.08
C ALA A 173 4.43 -10.64 -8.21
N ALA A 174 5.65 -10.78 -8.75
CA ALA A 174 6.82 -11.16 -7.98
C ALA A 174 7.20 -10.09 -6.94
N ARG A 175 7.18 -8.81 -7.32
CA ARG A 175 7.45 -7.67 -6.41
C ARG A 175 6.42 -7.57 -5.28
N VAL A 176 5.14 -7.63 -5.62
CA VAL A 176 4.04 -7.63 -4.65
C VAL A 176 4.11 -8.87 -3.76
N GLY A 177 4.30 -10.03 -4.38
CA GLY A 177 4.41 -11.32 -3.71
C GLY A 177 5.51 -11.31 -2.67
N ILE A 178 6.69 -10.75 -2.98
CA ILE A 178 7.79 -10.75 -2.03
C ILE A 178 7.63 -9.73 -0.88
N VAL A 179 6.93 -8.64 -1.13
CA VAL A 179 6.55 -7.69 -0.08
C VAL A 179 5.52 -8.28 0.86
N LEU A 180 4.54 -9.04 0.35
CA LEU A 180 3.54 -9.72 1.17
C LEU A 180 4.10 -10.94 1.91
N ALA A 181 4.88 -11.78 1.24
CA ALA A 181 5.45 -12.98 1.84
C ALA A 181 6.44 -12.65 2.96
N ARG A 182 7.11 -11.49 2.88
CA ARG A 182 8.11 -11.01 3.85
C ARG A 182 9.33 -11.91 4.07
N VAL A 183 9.37 -13.05 3.41
CA VAL A 183 10.55 -13.92 3.34
C VAL A 183 11.64 -13.22 2.52
N ARG A 184 12.89 -13.58 2.76
CA ARG A 184 14.03 -13.10 1.96
C ARG A 184 14.98 -14.25 1.68
N PRO A 185 15.60 -14.28 0.49
CA PRO A 185 16.50 -15.37 0.11
C PRO A 185 17.77 -15.40 0.98
N TYR A 186 18.17 -14.25 1.54
CA TYR A 186 19.31 -14.11 2.44
C TYR A 186 18.96 -14.23 3.94
N TYR A 187 17.69 -14.43 4.31
CA TYR A 187 17.34 -14.76 5.69
C TYR A 187 17.59 -16.24 5.97
N PRO A 188 18.06 -16.60 7.18
CA PRO A 188 18.11 -17.99 7.61
C PRO A 188 16.75 -18.65 7.43
N TRP A 189 16.73 -19.92 6.99
CA TRP A 189 15.51 -20.68 6.74
C TRP A 189 14.53 -20.63 7.92
N GLN A 190 15.02 -20.76 9.16
CA GLN A 190 14.19 -20.72 10.37
C GLN A 190 13.48 -19.38 10.55
N MET A 191 14.13 -18.28 10.17
CA MET A 191 13.54 -16.94 10.20
C MET A 191 12.44 -16.83 9.14
N ASN A 192 12.69 -17.27 7.90
CA ASN A 192 11.68 -17.30 6.84
C ASN A 192 10.48 -18.16 7.22
N LEU A 193 10.69 -19.32 7.86
CA LEU A 193 9.60 -20.18 8.31
C LEU A 193 8.72 -19.49 9.37
N ARG A 194 9.33 -18.84 10.37
CA ARG A 194 8.60 -18.09 11.41
C ARG A 194 7.81 -16.92 10.81
N ILE A 195 8.41 -16.19 9.87
CA ILE A 195 7.75 -15.11 9.13
C ILE A 195 6.57 -15.69 8.35
N GLY A 196 6.79 -16.75 7.58
CA GLY A 196 5.76 -17.43 6.79
C GLY A 196 4.55 -17.81 7.64
N ILE A 197 4.75 -18.56 8.73
CA ILE A 197 3.66 -18.97 9.64
C ILE A 197 2.90 -17.75 10.18
N ARG A 198 3.62 -16.74 10.68
CA ARG A 198 3.01 -15.54 11.26
C ARG A 198 2.14 -14.80 10.25
N TYR A 199 2.67 -14.54 9.05
CA TYR A 199 1.94 -13.79 8.02
C TYR A 199 0.81 -14.61 7.41
N THR A 200 0.93 -15.93 7.29
CA THR A 200 -0.18 -16.81 6.90
C THR A 200 -1.34 -16.70 7.89
N VAL A 201 -1.07 -16.78 9.20
CA VAL A 201 -2.12 -16.61 10.23
C VAL A 201 -2.76 -15.23 10.14
N MET A 202 -1.94 -14.18 10.06
CA MET A 202 -2.43 -12.79 9.97
C MET A 202 -3.28 -12.57 8.71
N TYR A 203 -2.87 -13.10 7.55
CA TYR A 203 -3.62 -12.99 6.31
C TYR A 203 -4.90 -13.83 6.32
N GLY A 204 -4.91 -15.01 6.94
CA GLY A 204 -6.14 -15.77 7.18
C GLY A 204 -7.16 -14.96 7.98
N LEU A 205 -6.71 -14.31 9.06
CA LEU A 205 -7.56 -13.43 9.88
C LEU A 205 -8.00 -12.17 9.11
N LEU A 206 -7.11 -11.58 8.30
CA LEU A 206 -7.46 -10.47 7.42
C LEU A 206 -8.58 -10.87 6.45
N LEU A 207 -8.48 -12.04 5.82
CA LEU A 207 -9.50 -12.55 4.89
C LEU A 207 -10.84 -12.73 5.60
N LEU A 208 -10.87 -13.28 6.82
CA LEU A 208 -12.09 -13.34 7.63
C LEU A 208 -12.67 -11.95 7.91
N GLY A 209 -11.80 -10.99 8.25
CA GLY A 209 -12.18 -9.59 8.44
C GLY A 209 -12.80 -8.99 7.19
N LEU A 210 -12.22 -9.26 6.01
CA LEU A 210 -12.78 -8.83 4.73
C LEU A 210 -14.13 -9.48 4.47
N ILE A 211 -14.25 -10.80 4.55
CA ILE A 211 -15.49 -11.54 4.27
C ILE A 211 -16.65 -11.02 5.12
N TRP A 212 -16.42 -10.82 6.42
CA TRP A 212 -17.49 -10.40 7.33
C TRP A 212 -17.81 -8.91 7.29
N TYR A 213 -16.84 -8.05 6.96
CA TYR A 213 -17.00 -6.60 7.01
C TYR A 213 -16.88 -5.89 5.65
N TRP A 214 -16.86 -6.60 4.51
CA TRP A 214 -16.70 -6.02 3.17
C TRP A 214 -17.70 -4.91 2.82
N ARG A 215 -18.92 -5.01 3.38
CA ARG A 215 -19.96 -4.00 3.15
C ARG A 215 -19.68 -2.67 3.86
N HIS A 216 -18.78 -2.64 4.85
CA HIS A 216 -18.43 -1.42 5.55
C HIS A 216 -17.50 -0.55 4.71
N LEU A 217 -17.87 0.73 4.61
CA LEU A 217 -17.13 1.71 3.84
C LEU A 217 -15.67 1.88 4.34
N ALA A 218 -15.44 1.79 5.65
CA ALA A 218 -14.11 1.79 6.24
C ALA A 218 -13.20 0.67 5.70
N VAL A 219 -13.74 -0.56 5.56
CA VAL A 219 -12.98 -1.70 5.05
C VAL A 219 -12.56 -1.47 3.61
N LYS A 220 -13.46 -0.95 2.77
CA LYS A 220 -13.15 -0.59 1.39
C LYS A 220 -12.05 0.46 1.29
N LEU A 221 -12.07 1.47 2.16
CA LEU A 221 -11.01 2.49 2.25
C LEU A 221 -9.65 1.88 2.61
N LEU A 222 -9.61 1.02 3.64
CA LEU A 222 -8.38 0.34 4.07
C LEU A 222 -7.83 -0.56 2.96
N VAL A 223 -8.69 -1.32 2.29
CA VAL A 223 -8.29 -2.21 1.18
C VAL A 223 -7.77 -1.40 0.00
N ALA A 224 -8.45 -0.33 -0.39
CA ALA A 224 -7.98 0.54 -1.45
C ALA A 224 -6.63 1.19 -1.12
N ALA A 225 -6.41 1.58 0.14
CA ALA A 225 -5.10 2.06 0.59
C ALA A 225 -4.02 0.99 0.47
N ILE A 226 -4.27 -0.24 0.93
CA ILE A 226 -3.33 -1.37 0.82
C ILE A 226 -3.00 -1.65 -0.65
N VAL A 227 -4.03 -1.74 -1.51
CA VAL A 227 -3.87 -2.02 -2.94
C VAL A 227 -3.05 -0.92 -3.63
N LEU A 228 -3.27 0.35 -3.32
CA LEU A 228 -2.49 1.44 -3.90
C LEU A 228 -1.02 1.40 -3.48
N HIS A 229 -0.71 1.11 -2.21
CA HIS A 229 0.68 0.95 -1.77
C HIS A 229 1.35 -0.25 -2.45
N LEU A 230 0.64 -1.37 -2.57
CA LEU A 230 1.12 -2.54 -3.32
C LEU A 230 1.31 -2.22 -4.81
N GLY A 231 0.44 -1.40 -5.40
CA GLY A 231 0.58 -0.90 -6.77
C GLY A 231 1.87 -0.12 -6.97
N VAL A 232 2.22 0.77 -6.04
CA VAL A 232 3.51 1.49 -6.07
C VAL A 232 4.68 0.52 -6.03
N VAL A 233 4.66 -0.47 -5.14
CA VAL A 233 5.69 -1.53 -5.07
C VAL A 233 5.79 -2.30 -6.39
N GLY A 234 4.65 -2.67 -6.97
CA GLY A 234 4.59 -3.38 -8.24
C GLY A 234 5.24 -2.59 -9.38
N LEU A 235 4.97 -1.29 -9.45
CA LEU A 235 5.52 -0.38 -10.46
C LEU A 235 6.99 -0.02 -10.22
N THR A 236 7.48 -0.13 -9.00
CA THR A 236 8.86 0.22 -8.62
C THR A 236 9.67 -1.05 -8.36
N VAL A 237 10.05 -1.34 -7.12
CA VAL A 237 10.78 -2.54 -6.71
C VAL A 237 10.40 -2.88 -5.26
N ALA A 238 10.63 -4.12 -4.83
CA ALA A 238 10.59 -4.44 -3.42
C ALA A 238 11.85 -3.90 -2.72
N SER A 239 11.71 -3.32 -1.53
CA SER A 239 12.88 -2.90 -0.77
C SER A 239 13.63 -4.13 -0.23
N TRP A 240 14.95 -4.00 -0.17
CA TRP A 240 15.83 -5.01 0.42
C TRP A 240 15.36 -5.34 1.85
N ASP A 241 15.40 -4.38 2.75
CA ASP A 241 14.98 -4.50 4.16
C ASP A 241 13.47 -4.81 4.40
N GLY A 242 12.66 -4.89 3.35
CA GLY A 242 11.22 -5.19 3.41
C GLY A 242 10.35 -4.10 4.04
N ARG A 243 10.90 -2.91 4.26
CA ARG A 243 10.26 -1.75 4.87
C ARG A 243 8.99 -1.30 4.17
N PHE A 244 8.78 -1.56 2.89
CA PHE A 244 7.54 -1.13 2.21
C PHE A 244 6.25 -1.70 2.81
N LEU A 245 6.27 -2.94 3.35
CA LEU A 245 5.07 -3.47 4.00
C LEU A 245 4.74 -2.71 5.29
N THR A 246 5.75 -2.21 6.02
CA THR A 246 5.52 -1.58 7.33
C THR A 246 4.70 -0.31 7.20
N HIS A 247 4.78 0.40 6.06
CA HIS A 247 4.03 1.62 5.77
C HIS A 247 2.52 1.45 5.89
N PHE A 248 1.99 0.31 5.42
CA PHE A 248 0.55 0.02 5.45
C PHE A 248 0.21 -1.21 6.30
N PHE A 249 1.19 -1.77 7.03
CA PHE A 249 0.98 -2.86 7.98
C PHE A 249 -0.12 -2.58 9.02
N PRO A 250 -0.25 -1.37 9.61
CA PRO A 250 -1.36 -1.12 10.53
C PRO A 250 -2.74 -1.34 9.91
N LEU A 251 -2.89 -1.11 8.60
CA LEU A 251 -4.16 -1.31 7.91
C LEU A 251 -4.49 -2.80 7.80
N ILE A 252 -3.48 -3.62 7.50
CA ILE A 252 -3.56 -5.08 7.53
C ILE A 252 -3.90 -5.56 8.95
N ALA A 253 -3.23 -5.02 9.97
CA ALA A 253 -3.44 -5.35 11.36
C ALA A 253 -4.88 -5.02 11.84
N VAL A 254 -5.45 -3.89 11.41
CA VAL A 254 -6.85 -3.52 11.70
C VAL A 254 -7.83 -4.53 11.11
N LEU A 255 -7.61 -4.95 9.86
CA LEU A 255 -8.47 -5.95 9.20
C LEU A 255 -8.32 -7.33 9.84
N ALA A 256 -7.08 -7.75 10.16
CA ALA A 256 -6.80 -9.00 10.85
C ALA A 256 -7.39 -9.02 12.27
N GLY A 257 -7.27 -7.92 13.02
CA GLY A 257 -7.88 -7.75 14.34
C GLY A 257 -9.41 -7.80 14.29
N ALA A 258 -10.01 -7.23 13.25
CA ALA A 258 -11.46 -7.32 13.03
C ALA A 258 -11.92 -8.76 12.75
N GLY A 259 -11.16 -9.51 11.93
CA GLY A 259 -11.41 -10.92 11.69
C GLY A 259 -11.24 -11.77 12.95
N ALA A 260 -10.15 -11.59 13.69
CA ALA A 260 -9.91 -12.33 14.93
C ALA A 260 -11.00 -12.10 15.99
N ALA A 261 -11.41 -10.84 16.20
CA ALA A 261 -12.46 -10.51 17.15
C ALA A 261 -13.82 -11.13 16.77
N GLU A 262 -14.18 -11.09 15.49
CA GLU A 262 -15.43 -11.66 15.01
C GLU A 262 -15.42 -13.19 15.03
N TRP A 263 -14.28 -13.81 14.72
CA TRP A 263 -14.10 -15.26 14.81
C TRP A 263 -14.28 -15.74 16.25
N GLY A 264 -13.61 -15.09 17.21
CA GLY A 264 -13.75 -15.41 18.63
C GLY A 264 -15.18 -15.21 19.14
N ARG A 265 -15.85 -14.13 18.72
CA ARG A 265 -17.25 -13.86 19.07
C ARG A 265 -18.19 -14.97 18.60
N ARG A 266 -18.03 -15.42 17.34
CA ARG A 266 -18.85 -16.50 16.76
C ARG A 266 -18.57 -17.85 17.40
N TRP A 267 -17.30 -18.15 17.68
CA TRP A 267 -16.88 -19.36 18.37
C TRP A 267 -17.50 -19.48 19.76
N TYR A 268 -17.48 -18.38 20.54
CA TYR A 268 -18.09 -18.35 21.87
C TYR A 268 -19.60 -18.58 21.81
N GLN A 269 -20.31 -17.86 20.93
CA GLN A 269 -21.77 -18.00 20.77
C GLN A 269 -22.20 -19.39 20.26
N GLY A 270 -21.33 -20.09 19.54
CA GLY A 270 -21.59 -21.44 19.06
C GLY A 270 -21.40 -22.54 20.11
N ARG A 271 -20.76 -22.24 21.26
CA ARG A 271 -20.63 -23.18 22.38
C ARG A 271 -21.85 -23.16 23.31
N ASP A 272 -22.61 -22.08 23.31
CA ASP A 272 -23.80 -21.89 24.15
C ASP A 272 -25.08 -22.42 23.46
N ARG A 273 -24.95 -23.11 22.32
CA ARG A 273 -26.03 -23.79 21.59
C ARG A 273 -25.77 -25.28 21.56
#